data_AF-A0AB35HEI0-F1
#
_entry.id   AF-A0AB35HEI0-F1
#
_cell.length_a   1.000
_cell.length_b   1.000
_cell.length_c   1.000
_cell.angle_alpha   90.00
_cell.angle_beta   90.00
_cell.angle_gamma   90.00
#
_symmetry.space_group_name_H-M   'P 1'
#
loop_
_entity.id
_entity.type
_entity.pdbx_description
1 polymer ?
#
loop_
_entity_poly.entity_id
_entity_poly.type
_entity_poly.pdbx_seq_one_letter_code
_entity_poly.pdbx_strand_id
1 'polypeptide(L)'
;MRQITYHIHRYQQGRAFVQTFKFDYEADRTILWGLQKIKDTQDPTLTFLAACRSAVCGACSIRVNGEAMLGCEAKIDELTERYGTDELTIAPIGNFRVIRDLVVDWEAKVDRLKTVAPWIFLKAEFNEGDKIVRQTPADFKKFVAGTECILCGCCASECNKLTARQDDFLEPYVFTKANRFVLDSRDDAPMAHIQPAFDNGLWKCVHCMNCISRCPKHLKPAQDISNLRKEATKAGLTNSKGVRHAVAFKDDLYKTGRLKEVSMSLKSDGVVDSAKQAFYALRLWKHSKINPFELVVPQKPVNGIDGVRRLMKAAEEVSK
;
A
#
# COMPACT_ATOMS: atom_id res chain seq x y z
N MET A 1 -9.62 -41.57 0.86
CA MET A 1 -9.66 -40.39 -0.03
C MET A 1 -8.99 -39.23 0.71
N ARG A 2 -8.13 -38.44 0.05
CA ARG A 2 -7.50 -37.25 0.65
C ARG A 2 -8.60 -36.26 1.03
N GLN A 3 -8.53 -35.66 2.22
CA GLN A 3 -9.51 -34.69 2.70
C GLN A 3 -8.85 -33.33 2.90
N ILE A 4 -9.58 -32.28 2.56
CA ILE A 4 -9.19 -30.90 2.82
C ILE A 4 -10.00 -30.39 4.02
N THR A 5 -9.31 -29.68 4.92
CA THR A 5 -9.92 -29.12 6.13
C THR A 5 -9.85 -27.59 6.07
N TYR A 6 -11.00 -26.92 6.17
CA TYR A 6 -11.06 -25.47 6.30
C TYR A 6 -11.41 -25.07 7.73
N HIS A 7 -10.56 -24.27 8.35
CA HIS A 7 -10.85 -23.58 9.61
C HIS A 7 -11.34 -22.17 9.29
N ILE A 8 -12.66 -21.99 9.23
CA ILE A 8 -13.27 -20.73 8.78
C ILE A 8 -13.59 -19.85 9.98
N HIS A 9 -13.10 -18.61 9.95
CA HIS A 9 -13.54 -17.56 10.87
C HIS A 9 -15.00 -17.20 10.58
N ARG A 10 -15.84 -17.44 11.58
CA ARG A 10 -17.27 -17.11 11.58
C ARG A 10 -17.50 -15.84 12.39
N TYR A 11 -18.45 -15.02 11.93
CA TYR A 11 -18.90 -13.85 12.65
C TYR A 11 -20.39 -13.69 12.48
N GLN A 12 -21.13 -13.92 13.57
CA GLN A 12 -22.59 -13.90 13.58
C GLN A 12 -23.07 -13.25 14.87
N GLN A 13 -24.01 -12.31 14.76
CA GLN A 13 -24.65 -11.65 15.90
C GLN A 13 -23.64 -11.10 16.93
N GLY A 14 -22.54 -10.50 16.46
CA GLY A 14 -21.50 -9.92 17.33
C GLY A 14 -20.48 -10.90 17.90
N ARG A 15 -20.63 -12.21 17.66
CA ARG A 15 -19.73 -13.24 18.17
C ARG A 15 -18.79 -13.76 17.08
N ALA A 16 -17.49 -13.78 17.38
CA ALA A 16 -16.47 -14.38 16.54
C ALA A 16 -16.09 -15.77 17.06
N PHE A 17 -15.98 -16.75 16.16
CA PHE A 17 -15.52 -18.11 16.46
C PHE A 17 -14.90 -18.74 15.21
N VAL A 18 -14.19 -19.85 15.37
CA VAL A 18 -13.65 -20.63 14.24
C VAL A 18 -14.45 -21.92 14.14
N GLN A 19 -14.89 -22.25 12.93
CA GLN A 19 -15.59 -23.49 12.65
C GLN A 19 -14.83 -24.31 11.61
N THR A 20 -14.68 -25.60 11.90
CA THR A 20 -13.95 -26.53 11.05
C THR A 20 -14.91 -27.27 10.13
N PHE A 21 -14.56 -27.33 8.85
CA PHE A 21 -15.27 -28.08 7.83
C PHE A 21 -14.31 -29.01 7.11
N LYS A 22 -14.77 -30.20 6.75
CA LYS A 22 -14.00 -31.19 6.01
C LYS A 22 -14.74 -31.57 4.74
N PHE A 23 -14.03 -31.73 3.64
CA PHE A 23 -14.59 -32.21 2.38
C PHE A 23 -13.54 -32.99 1.60
N ASP A 24 -14.01 -33.84 0.70
CA ASP A 24 -13.11 -34.65 -0.12
C ASP A 24 -12.33 -33.78 -1.10
N TYR A 25 -11.04 -34.07 -1.25
CA TYR A 25 -10.16 -33.39 -2.17
C TYR A 25 -10.61 -33.61 -3.62
N GLU A 26 -10.63 -32.53 -4.40
CA GLU A 26 -10.76 -32.53 -5.84
C GLU A 26 -9.64 -31.68 -6.45
N ALA A 27 -8.98 -32.20 -7.49
CA ALA A 27 -7.88 -31.51 -8.15
C ALA A 27 -8.33 -30.21 -8.86
N ASP A 28 -7.41 -29.25 -8.95
CA ASP A 28 -7.61 -27.97 -9.65
C ASP A 28 -8.81 -27.15 -9.14
N ARG A 29 -9.19 -27.33 -7.87
CA ARG A 29 -10.23 -26.52 -7.22
C ARG A 29 -9.64 -25.30 -6.54
N THR A 30 -10.44 -24.24 -6.48
CA THR A 30 -10.08 -22.97 -5.84
C THR A 30 -10.63 -22.88 -4.43
N ILE A 31 -10.13 -21.95 -3.63
CA ILE A 31 -10.66 -21.69 -2.28
C ILE A 31 -12.15 -21.35 -2.32
N LEU A 32 -12.57 -20.54 -3.30
CA LEU A 32 -13.98 -20.20 -3.50
C LEU A 32 -14.83 -21.44 -3.80
N TRP A 33 -14.31 -22.40 -4.57
CA TRP A 33 -15.01 -23.66 -4.80
C TRP A 33 -15.22 -24.42 -3.49
N GLY A 34 -14.21 -24.51 -2.63
CA GLY A 34 -14.33 -25.16 -1.32
C GLY A 34 -15.37 -24.47 -0.41
N LEU A 35 -15.37 -23.13 -0.38
CA LEU A 35 -16.37 -22.35 0.35
C LEU A 35 -17.80 -22.59 -0.18
N GLN A 36 -17.97 -22.67 -1.50
CA GLN A 36 -19.26 -22.98 -2.12
C GLN A 36 -19.72 -24.39 -1.79
N LYS A 37 -18.82 -25.39 -1.88
CA LYS A 37 -19.10 -26.78 -1.51
C LYS A 37 -19.61 -26.88 -0.06
N ILE A 38 -18.91 -26.24 0.88
CA ILE A 38 -19.32 -26.20 2.29
C ILE A 38 -20.71 -25.56 2.44
N LYS A 39 -20.95 -24.44 1.76
CA LYS A 39 -22.25 -23.75 1.81
C LYS A 39 -23.39 -24.62 1.27
N ASP A 40 -23.14 -25.35 0.18
CA ASP A 40 -24.17 -26.13 -0.50
C ASP A 40 -24.47 -27.45 0.21
N THR A 41 -23.48 -28.06 0.87
CA THR A 41 -23.62 -29.45 1.37
C THR A 41 -23.48 -29.61 2.88
N GLN A 42 -22.99 -28.60 3.61
CA GLN A 42 -22.70 -28.72 5.06
C GLN A 42 -23.36 -27.62 5.88
N ASP A 43 -23.19 -26.35 5.51
CA ASP A 43 -23.73 -25.22 6.27
C ASP A 43 -24.15 -24.06 5.36
N PRO A 44 -25.46 -23.95 5.00
CA PRO A 44 -25.96 -22.88 4.15
C PRO A 44 -25.88 -21.49 4.80
N THR A 45 -25.59 -21.38 6.10
CA THR A 45 -25.48 -20.10 6.81
C THR A 45 -24.13 -19.41 6.60
N LEU A 46 -23.12 -20.13 6.07
CA LEU A 46 -21.82 -19.58 5.72
C LEU A 46 -21.95 -18.45 4.70
N THR A 47 -21.38 -17.29 5.01
CA THR A 47 -21.53 -16.07 4.20
C THR A 47 -20.18 -15.57 3.69
N PHE A 48 -20.09 -15.35 2.38
CA PHE A 48 -18.95 -14.78 1.68
C PHE A 48 -19.43 -14.06 0.41
N LEU A 49 -18.61 -13.17 -0.14
CA LEU A 49 -18.90 -12.51 -1.40
C LEU A 49 -18.22 -13.22 -2.57
N ALA A 50 -18.97 -13.42 -3.64
CA ALA A 50 -18.47 -13.94 -4.90
C ALA A 50 -19.34 -13.42 -6.05
N ALA A 51 -18.71 -13.08 -7.18
CA ALA A 51 -19.41 -12.60 -8.37
C ALA A 51 -18.82 -13.19 -9.65
N CYS A 52 -17.74 -12.61 -10.19
CA CYS A 52 -17.24 -12.95 -11.54
C CYS A 52 -16.63 -14.35 -11.69
N ARG A 53 -16.07 -14.92 -10.60
CA ARG A 53 -15.30 -16.17 -10.60
C ARG A 53 -14.09 -16.22 -11.58
N SER A 54 -13.62 -15.06 -12.04
CA SER A 54 -12.53 -14.92 -13.03
C SER A 54 -11.47 -13.89 -12.63
N ALA A 55 -11.34 -13.59 -11.33
CA ALA A 55 -10.31 -12.70 -10.77
C ALA A 55 -10.32 -11.23 -11.27
N VAL A 56 -11.49 -10.72 -11.69
CA VAL A 56 -11.62 -9.34 -12.21
C VAL A 56 -12.48 -8.40 -11.35
N CYS A 57 -13.43 -8.91 -10.57
CA CYS A 57 -14.35 -8.06 -9.79
C CYS A 57 -13.86 -7.67 -8.39
N GLY A 58 -12.86 -8.40 -7.84
CA GLY A 58 -12.35 -8.18 -6.48
C GLY A 58 -13.26 -8.62 -5.33
N ALA A 59 -14.47 -9.13 -5.57
CA ALA A 59 -15.45 -9.43 -4.53
C ALA A 59 -15.04 -10.56 -3.56
N CYS A 60 -14.34 -11.59 -4.05
CA CYS A 60 -13.99 -12.79 -3.27
C CYS A 60 -12.66 -12.70 -2.53
N SER A 61 -12.21 -11.50 -2.18
CA SER A 61 -11.00 -11.31 -1.39
C SER A 61 -11.18 -11.86 0.01
N ILE A 62 -10.24 -12.71 0.43
CA ILE A 62 -10.20 -13.36 1.74
C ILE A 62 -8.74 -13.50 2.17
N ARG A 63 -8.51 -13.92 3.41
CA ARG A 63 -7.19 -14.36 3.89
C ARG A 63 -7.18 -15.87 4.01
N VAL A 64 -6.11 -16.48 3.52
CA VAL A 64 -5.82 -17.91 3.71
C VAL A 64 -4.48 -18.03 4.43
N ASN A 65 -4.48 -18.72 5.57
CA ASN A 65 -3.32 -18.84 6.45
C ASN A 65 -2.64 -17.49 6.75
N GLY A 66 -3.47 -16.44 6.91
CA GLY A 66 -3.02 -15.09 7.22
C GLY A 66 -2.63 -14.23 6.02
N GLU A 67 -2.68 -14.73 4.78
CA GLU A 67 -2.32 -13.97 3.59
C GLU A 67 -3.54 -13.61 2.74
N ALA A 68 -3.70 -12.33 2.38
CA ALA A 68 -4.79 -11.90 1.51
C ALA A 68 -4.61 -12.36 0.06
N MET A 69 -5.69 -12.85 -0.55
CA MET A 69 -5.75 -13.33 -1.94
C MET A 69 -7.19 -13.35 -2.45
N LEU A 70 -7.38 -13.62 -3.75
CA LEU A 70 -8.71 -13.83 -4.34
C LEU A 70 -9.09 -15.30 -4.23
N GLY A 71 -10.21 -15.61 -3.57
CA GLY A 71 -10.65 -16.99 -3.38
C GLY A 71 -10.94 -17.72 -4.69
N CYS A 72 -11.37 -17.01 -5.75
CA CYS A 72 -11.64 -17.61 -7.06
C CYS A 72 -10.41 -17.89 -7.92
N GLU A 73 -9.23 -17.40 -7.51
CA GLU A 73 -7.97 -17.57 -8.22
C GLU A 73 -7.04 -18.52 -7.48
N ALA A 74 -7.00 -18.40 -6.15
CA ALA A 74 -6.17 -19.22 -5.30
C ALA A 74 -6.58 -20.69 -5.36
N LYS A 75 -5.69 -21.54 -5.88
CA LYS A 75 -5.89 -23.00 -5.95
C LYS A 75 -5.60 -23.66 -4.62
N ILE A 76 -6.42 -24.65 -4.27
CA ILE A 76 -6.22 -25.49 -3.07
C ILE A 76 -4.89 -26.23 -3.20
N ASP A 77 -4.63 -26.85 -4.35
CA ASP A 77 -3.43 -27.65 -4.61
C ASP A 77 -2.16 -26.85 -4.33
N GLU A 78 -2.04 -25.66 -4.95
CA GLU A 78 -0.91 -24.74 -4.77
C GLU A 78 -0.71 -24.30 -3.33
N LEU A 79 -1.79 -24.06 -2.58
CA LEU A 79 -1.72 -23.62 -1.19
C LEU A 79 -1.37 -24.77 -0.24
N THR A 80 -1.95 -25.95 -0.45
CA THR A 80 -1.62 -27.14 0.36
C THR A 80 -0.19 -27.59 0.17
N GLU A 81 0.33 -27.53 -1.07
CA GLU A 81 1.74 -27.76 -1.36
C GLU A 81 2.63 -26.69 -0.70
N ARG A 82 2.30 -25.39 -0.88
CA ARG A 82 3.06 -24.29 -0.29
C ARG A 82 3.17 -24.37 1.23
N TYR A 83 2.08 -24.71 1.91
CA TYR A 83 2.03 -24.75 3.37
C TYR A 83 2.39 -26.13 3.94
N GLY A 84 2.53 -27.15 3.11
CA GLY A 84 2.82 -28.53 3.55
C GLY A 84 1.70 -29.14 4.41
N THR A 85 0.45 -28.71 4.21
CA THR A 85 -0.71 -29.17 4.99
C THR A 85 -2.00 -29.11 4.18
N ASP A 86 -2.91 -30.05 4.45
CA ASP A 86 -4.28 -30.07 3.92
C ASP A 86 -5.26 -29.24 4.76
N GLU A 87 -4.76 -28.54 5.78
CA GLU A 87 -5.53 -27.67 6.67
C GLU A 87 -5.29 -26.19 6.33
N LEU A 88 -6.36 -25.48 5.95
CA LEU A 88 -6.32 -24.08 5.58
C LEU A 88 -7.23 -23.24 6.49
N THR A 89 -6.66 -22.21 7.09
CA THR A 89 -7.41 -21.22 7.89
C THR A 89 -7.91 -20.11 6.98
N ILE A 90 -9.23 -19.92 6.93
CA ILE A 90 -9.88 -18.94 6.08
C ILE A 90 -10.47 -17.82 6.94
N ALA A 91 -10.09 -16.58 6.66
CA ALA A 91 -10.50 -15.40 7.42
C ALA A 91 -10.94 -14.25 6.50
N PRO A 92 -11.75 -13.29 6.98
CA PRO A 92 -12.00 -12.06 6.24
C PRO A 92 -10.70 -11.28 6.04
N ILE A 93 -10.67 -10.40 5.03
CA ILE A 93 -9.54 -9.48 4.83
C ILE A 93 -9.37 -8.54 6.03
N GLY A 94 -8.11 -8.26 6.39
CA GLY A 94 -7.73 -7.44 7.54
C GLY A 94 -7.95 -5.95 7.30
N ASN A 95 -7.92 -5.13 8.35
CA ASN A 95 -8.14 -3.68 8.27
C ASN A 95 -9.52 -3.22 7.73
N PHE A 96 -10.48 -4.14 7.61
CA PHE A 96 -11.89 -3.85 7.36
C PHE A 96 -12.73 -4.31 8.54
N ARG A 97 -13.88 -3.65 8.75
CA ARG A 97 -14.88 -4.10 9.73
C ARG A 97 -15.60 -5.31 9.17
N VAL A 98 -15.69 -6.40 9.93
CA VAL A 98 -16.42 -7.61 9.53
C VAL A 98 -17.92 -7.38 9.75
N ILE A 99 -18.74 -7.64 8.73
CA ILE A 99 -20.21 -7.59 8.81
C ILE A 99 -20.75 -8.95 9.22
N ARG A 100 -20.32 -10.01 8.51
CA ARG A 100 -20.78 -11.38 8.74
C ARG A 100 -19.80 -12.37 8.10
N ASP A 101 -19.35 -13.37 8.87
CA ASP A 101 -18.39 -14.38 8.42
C ASP A 101 -17.20 -13.77 7.65
N LEU A 102 -17.11 -14.00 6.33
CA LEU A 102 -16.03 -13.50 5.48
C LEU A 102 -16.36 -12.17 4.78
N VAL A 103 -17.54 -11.60 5.02
CA VAL A 103 -18.02 -10.35 4.43
C VAL A 103 -17.56 -9.16 5.27
N VAL A 104 -16.94 -8.19 4.61
CA VAL A 104 -16.44 -6.96 5.23
C VAL A 104 -17.15 -5.72 4.71
N ASP A 105 -17.11 -4.67 5.51
CA ASP A 105 -17.69 -3.36 5.21
C ASP A 105 -16.76 -2.53 4.32
N TRP A 106 -17.27 -2.20 3.13
CA TRP A 106 -16.58 -1.37 2.15
C TRP A 106 -17.00 0.10 2.17
N GLU A 107 -18.11 0.46 2.82
CA GLU A 107 -18.71 1.79 2.70
C GLU A 107 -17.76 2.88 3.21
N ALA A 108 -17.27 2.71 4.45
CA ALA A 108 -16.28 3.62 5.04
C ALA A 108 -14.98 3.72 4.22
N LYS A 109 -14.63 2.68 3.47
CA LYS A 109 -13.42 2.60 2.65
C LYS A 109 -13.61 3.28 1.30
N VAL A 110 -14.81 3.18 0.73
CA VAL A 110 -15.22 3.92 -0.46
C VAL A 110 -15.23 5.42 -0.17
N ASP A 111 -15.68 5.85 1.00
CA ASP A 111 -15.65 7.27 1.35
C ASP A 111 -14.23 7.83 1.44
N ARG A 112 -13.29 7.04 1.98
CA ARG A 112 -11.86 7.37 1.96
C ARG A 112 -11.27 7.39 0.56
N LEU A 113 -11.75 6.53 -0.35
CA LEU A 113 -11.35 6.59 -1.76
C LEU A 113 -11.84 7.88 -2.42
N LYS A 114 -13.05 8.36 -2.10
CA LYS A 114 -13.59 9.61 -2.68
C LYS A 114 -12.77 10.85 -2.28
N THR A 115 -12.05 10.83 -1.15
CA THR A 115 -11.29 12.01 -0.69
C THR A 115 -10.18 12.42 -1.64
N VAL A 116 -9.68 11.50 -2.48
CA VAL A 116 -8.65 11.81 -3.49
C VAL A 116 -9.24 12.12 -4.87
N ALA A 117 -10.55 12.40 -4.94
CA ALA A 117 -11.28 12.67 -6.17
C ALA A 117 -10.95 11.66 -7.28
N PRO A 118 -11.35 10.39 -7.17
CA PRO A 118 -10.96 9.31 -8.09
C PRO A 118 -11.68 9.39 -9.45
N TRP A 119 -11.74 10.57 -10.04
CA TRP A 119 -12.29 10.90 -11.36
C TRP A 119 -11.38 11.90 -12.04
N ILE A 120 -11.54 12.05 -13.36
CA ILE A 120 -10.72 12.96 -14.16
C ILE A 120 -11.32 14.37 -14.15
N PHE A 121 -10.46 15.38 -13.98
CA PHE A 121 -10.79 16.77 -14.28
C PHE A 121 -10.29 17.08 -15.68
N LEU A 122 -11.16 16.99 -16.68
CA LEU A 122 -10.77 17.18 -18.08
C LEU A 122 -10.31 18.61 -18.36
N LYS A 123 -9.16 18.75 -19.02
CA LYS A 123 -8.66 20.02 -19.54
C LYS A 123 -9.69 20.72 -20.41
N ALA A 124 -9.72 22.05 -20.33
CA ALA A 124 -10.67 22.89 -21.08
C ALA A 124 -10.65 22.62 -22.59
N GLU A 125 -9.47 22.36 -23.17
CA GLU A 125 -9.29 22.02 -24.59
C GLU A 125 -10.04 20.75 -25.04
N PHE A 126 -10.43 19.88 -24.10
CA PHE A 126 -11.20 18.67 -24.35
C PHE A 126 -12.71 18.83 -24.09
N ASN A 127 -13.16 19.96 -23.56
CA ASN A 127 -14.57 20.20 -23.23
C ASN A 127 -15.38 20.80 -24.40
N GLU A 128 -14.76 21.09 -25.54
CA GLU A 128 -15.43 21.66 -26.72
C GLU A 128 -15.87 20.58 -27.74
N GLY A 129 -17.14 20.16 -27.67
CA GLY A 129 -17.81 19.30 -28.67
C GLY A 129 -17.47 17.80 -28.58
N ASP A 130 -17.91 17.00 -29.57
CA ASP A 130 -17.66 15.54 -29.68
C ASP A 130 -16.19 15.21 -30.08
N LYS A 131 -15.22 15.95 -29.54
CA LYS A 131 -13.82 15.75 -29.88
C LYS A 131 -13.26 14.56 -29.11
N ILE A 132 -12.80 13.55 -29.84
CA ILE A 132 -12.00 12.46 -29.29
C ILE A 132 -10.75 13.05 -28.60
N VAL A 133 -10.59 12.75 -27.30
CA VAL A 133 -9.39 13.15 -26.54
C VAL A 133 -8.19 12.34 -27.04
N ARG A 134 -7.26 13.00 -27.74
CA ARG A 134 -6.04 12.36 -28.24
C ARG A 134 -5.02 12.23 -27.09
N GLN A 135 -4.48 11.04 -26.91
CA GLN A 135 -3.42 10.76 -25.93
C GLN A 135 -2.33 9.93 -26.60
N THR A 136 -1.06 10.26 -26.35
CA THR A 136 0.06 9.49 -26.90
C THR A 136 0.17 8.14 -26.19
N PRO A 137 0.67 7.08 -26.86
CA PRO A 137 0.94 5.81 -26.19
C PRO A 137 1.92 5.94 -25.01
N ALA A 138 2.87 6.88 -25.11
CA ALA A 138 3.84 7.16 -24.04
C ALA A 138 3.15 7.72 -22.78
N ASP A 139 2.18 8.64 -22.94
CA ASP A 139 1.42 9.17 -21.81
C ASP A 139 0.48 8.13 -21.21
N PHE A 140 -0.22 7.35 -22.05
CA PHE A 140 -1.09 6.26 -21.57
C PHE A 140 -0.33 5.24 -20.72
N LYS A 141 0.90 4.90 -21.13
CA LYS A 141 1.76 3.96 -20.41
C LYS A 141 2.14 4.42 -19.00
N LYS A 142 2.10 5.73 -18.70
CA LYS A 142 2.44 6.28 -17.38
C LYS A 142 1.45 5.84 -16.29
N PHE A 143 0.17 5.65 -16.63
CA PHE A 143 -0.87 5.38 -15.63
C PHE A 143 -1.69 4.11 -15.87
N VAL A 144 -1.60 3.45 -17.03
CA VAL A 144 -2.40 2.26 -17.37
C VAL A 144 -2.32 1.16 -16.31
N ALA A 145 -1.17 0.94 -15.68
CA ALA A 145 -1.06 -0.04 -14.60
C ALA A 145 -2.03 0.28 -13.43
N GLY A 146 -2.23 1.55 -13.10
CA GLY A 146 -3.18 1.98 -12.06
C GLY A 146 -4.66 1.76 -12.43
N THR A 147 -4.99 1.59 -13.72
CA THR A 147 -6.37 1.28 -14.16
C THR A 147 -6.75 -0.16 -13.85
N GLU A 148 -5.79 -1.07 -13.86
CA GLU A 148 -5.97 -2.51 -13.58
C GLU A 148 -6.31 -2.82 -12.12
N CYS A 149 -6.29 -1.81 -11.23
CA CYS A 149 -6.71 -1.98 -9.85
C CYS A 149 -8.22 -2.25 -9.78
N ILE A 150 -8.57 -3.48 -9.41
CA ILE A 150 -9.94 -4.00 -9.26
C ILE A 150 -10.57 -3.73 -7.89
N LEU A 151 -9.95 -2.88 -7.05
CA LEU A 151 -10.44 -2.53 -5.71
C LEU A 151 -10.75 -3.75 -4.80
N CYS A 152 -9.95 -4.81 -4.89
CA CYS A 152 -10.13 -6.04 -4.10
C CYS A 152 -9.78 -5.90 -2.61
N GLY A 153 -9.02 -4.87 -2.22
CA GLY A 153 -8.65 -4.63 -0.83
C GLY A 153 -7.46 -5.45 -0.29
N CYS A 154 -6.92 -6.43 -1.04
CA CYS A 154 -5.81 -7.27 -0.56
C CYS A 154 -4.57 -6.46 -0.12
N CYS A 155 -4.24 -5.37 -0.83
CA CYS A 155 -3.13 -4.51 -0.46
C CYS A 155 -3.36 -3.76 0.87
N ALA A 156 -4.61 -3.40 1.16
CA ALA A 156 -5.00 -2.76 2.42
C ALA A 156 -5.05 -3.78 3.57
N SER A 157 -5.49 -5.02 3.28
CA SER A 157 -5.51 -6.13 4.24
C SER A 157 -4.18 -6.31 4.96
N GLU A 158 -3.09 -6.29 4.20
CA GLU A 158 -1.76 -6.64 4.69
C GLU A 158 -0.89 -5.41 5.00
N CYS A 159 -1.48 -4.21 5.02
CA CYS A 159 -0.75 -2.98 5.29
C CYS A 159 -0.54 -2.79 6.80
N ASN A 160 0.71 -2.99 7.26
CA ASN A 160 1.06 -2.81 8.67
C ASN A 160 0.80 -1.40 9.21
N LYS A 161 0.86 -0.37 8.35
CA LYS A 161 0.55 1.00 8.78
C LYS A 161 -0.93 1.16 9.13
N LEU A 162 -1.82 0.54 8.36
CA LEU A 162 -3.26 0.52 8.66
C LEU A 162 -3.53 -0.30 9.92
N THR A 163 -2.89 -1.46 10.08
CA THR A 163 -3.01 -2.27 11.30
C THR A 163 -2.63 -1.48 12.54
N ALA A 164 -1.55 -0.68 12.46
CA ALA A 164 -1.11 0.14 13.57
C ALA A 164 -2.08 1.30 13.86
N ARG A 165 -2.52 2.02 12.82
CA ARG A 165 -3.38 3.20 12.96
C ARG A 165 -4.02 3.59 11.61
N GLN A 166 -5.35 3.54 11.51
CA GLN A 166 -6.10 3.74 10.26
C GLN A 166 -6.61 5.17 10.04
N ASP A 167 -6.87 5.92 11.11
CA ASP A 167 -7.44 7.27 11.06
C ASP A 167 -6.51 8.26 10.34
N ASP A 168 -5.21 7.97 10.28
CA ASP A 168 -4.18 8.92 9.86
C ASP A 168 -3.41 8.52 8.60
N PHE A 169 -3.86 7.47 7.89
CA PHE A 169 -3.22 6.93 6.68
C PHE A 169 -4.24 6.27 5.73
N LEU A 170 -4.30 6.72 4.46
CA LEU A 170 -5.16 6.10 3.44
C LEU A 170 -4.69 4.70 3.03
N GLU A 171 -5.60 3.93 2.42
CA GLU A 171 -5.30 2.60 1.92
C GLU A 171 -4.37 2.63 0.70
N PRO A 172 -3.50 1.63 0.50
CA PRO A 172 -2.58 1.61 -0.65
C PRO A 172 -3.27 1.74 -2.01
N TYR A 173 -4.46 1.16 -2.20
CA TYR A 173 -5.21 1.31 -3.45
C TYR A 173 -5.74 2.74 -3.66
N VAL A 174 -5.99 3.51 -2.59
CA VAL A 174 -6.41 4.92 -2.68
C VAL A 174 -5.25 5.74 -3.23
N PHE A 175 -4.03 5.51 -2.71
CA PHE A 175 -2.82 6.13 -3.26
C PHE A 175 -2.55 5.70 -4.71
N THR A 176 -2.72 4.43 -5.08
CA THR A 176 -2.61 3.99 -6.48
C THR A 176 -3.62 4.71 -7.37
N LYS A 177 -4.88 4.89 -6.93
CA LYS A 177 -5.89 5.62 -7.71
C LYS A 177 -5.56 7.12 -7.83
N ALA A 178 -5.11 7.77 -6.76
CA ALA A 178 -4.64 9.15 -6.83
C ALA A 178 -3.46 9.28 -7.82
N ASN A 179 -2.45 8.40 -7.71
CA ASN A 179 -1.29 8.41 -8.60
C ASN A 179 -1.70 8.21 -10.08
N ARG A 180 -2.68 7.36 -10.35
CA ARG A 180 -3.22 7.15 -11.71
C ARG A 180 -3.71 8.46 -12.32
N PHE A 181 -4.48 9.27 -11.60
CA PHE A 181 -4.99 10.55 -12.13
C PHE A 181 -3.89 11.61 -12.22
N VAL A 182 -2.98 11.68 -11.24
CA VAL A 182 -1.83 12.60 -11.27
C VAL A 182 -0.94 12.38 -12.50
N LEU A 183 -0.81 11.13 -12.96
CA LEU A 183 -0.02 10.77 -14.13
C LEU A 183 -0.81 10.80 -15.46
N ASP A 184 -2.13 11.03 -15.41
CA ASP A 184 -2.98 11.05 -16.60
C ASP A 184 -2.84 12.40 -17.32
N SER A 185 -2.29 12.41 -18.54
CA SER A 185 -2.01 13.66 -19.27
C SER A 185 -3.26 14.47 -19.64
N ARG A 186 -4.43 13.88 -19.47
CA ARG A 186 -5.74 14.48 -19.74
C ARG A 186 -6.32 15.23 -18.53
N ASP A 187 -5.78 14.99 -17.34
CA ASP A 187 -6.21 15.62 -16.10
C ASP A 187 -5.63 17.05 -15.98
N ASP A 188 -6.44 17.98 -15.48
CA ASP A 188 -6.12 19.40 -15.33
C ASP A 188 -5.99 19.83 -13.87
N ALA A 189 -6.29 18.95 -12.91
CA ALA A 189 -6.30 19.26 -11.49
C ALA A 189 -5.51 18.25 -10.65
N PRO A 190 -4.20 18.04 -10.92
CA PRO A 190 -3.39 17.07 -10.18
C PRO A 190 -3.40 17.33 -8.66
N MET A 191 -3.51 18.59 -8.24
CA MET A 191 -3.59 18.96 -6.81
C MET A 191 -4.84 18.46 -6.11
N ALA A 192 -5.96 18.26 -6.82
CA ALA A 192 -7.17 17.67 -6.25
C ALA A 192 -6.95 16.22 -5.78
N HIS A 193 -5.95 15.52 -6.34
CA HIS A 193 -5.57 14.18 -5.93
C HIS A 193 -4.39 14.19 -4.95
N ILE A 194 -3.38 15.04 -5.20
CA ILE A 194 -2.14 15.11 -4.43
C ILE A 194 -2.39 15.63 -3.01
N GLN A 195 -3.12 16.75 -2.87
CA GLN A 195 -3.29 17.41 -1.58
C GLN A 195 -3.99 16.48 -0.56
N PRO A 196 -5.14 15.84 -0.88
CA PRO A 196 -5.78 14.94 0.07
C PRO A 196 -4.93 13.71 0.39
N ALA A 197 -4.18 13.18 -0.58
CA ALA A 197 -3.24 12.10 -0.33
C ALA A 197 -2.15 12.53 0.68
N PHE A 198 -1.57 13.71 0.47
CA PHE A 198 -0.55 14.29 1.35
C PHE A 198 -1.07 14.48 2.79
N ASP A 199 -2.23 15.12 2.93
CA ASP A 199 -2.84 15.44 4.22
C ASP A 199 -3.24 14.18 4.99
N ASN A 200 -3.70 13.15 4.27
CA ASN A 200 -4.08 11.86 4.87
C ASN A 200 -2.91 10.86 4.91
N GLY A 201 -1.72 11.37 5.20
CA GLY A 201 -0.62 10.55 5.68
C GLY A 201 0.27 9.92 4.60
N LEU A 202 0.35 10.46 3.38
CA LEU A 202 1.25 9.97 2.32
C LEU A 202 2.67 9.61 2.82
N TRP A 203 3.22 10.42 3.73
CA TRP A 203 4.55 10.24 4.30
C TRP A 203 4.64 9.23 5.47
N LYS A 204 3.51 8.64 5.88
CA LYS A 204 3.45 7.66 6.97
C LYS A 204 3.53 6.19 6.52
N CYS A 205 3.59 5.92 5.21
CA CYS A 205 3.86 4.56 4.74
C CYS A 205 5.21 4.07 5.29
N VAL A 206 5.16 2.92 5.97
CA VAL A 206 6.30 2.31 6.69
C VAL A 206 7.16 1.38 5.82
N HIS A 207 6.92 1.34 4.51
CA HIS A 207 7.71 0.54 3.56
C HIS A 207 7.76 -0.98 3.86
N CYS A 208 6.68 -1.54 4.43
CA CYS A 208 6.58 -3.00 4.67
C CYS A 208 6.44 -3.84 3.38
N MET A 209 6.17 -3.22 2.24
CA MET A 209 6.04 -3.84 0.91
C MET A 209 4.97 -4.92 0.72
N ASN A 210 4.23 -5.30 1.77
CA ASN A 210 3.13 -6.28 1.69
C ASN A 210 2.07 -5.91 0.63
N CYS A 211 1.80 -4.62 0.43
CA CYS A 211 0.86 -4.15 -0.59
C CYS A 211 1.26 -4.55 -2.03
N ILE A 212 2.55 -4.73 -2.31
CA ILE A 212 3.06 -5.23 -3.60
C ILE A 212 2.94 -6.75 -3.63
N SER A 213 3.47 -7.42 -2.60
CA SER A 213 3.52 -8.89 -2.53
C SER A 213 2.15 -9.56 -2.58
N ARG A 214 1.09 -8.83 -2.20
CA ARG A 214 -0.27 -9.36 -2.03
C ARG A 214 -1.26 -8.82 -3.05
N CYS A 215 -0.79 -8.03 -4.02
CA CYS A 215 -1.66 -7.58 -5.09
C CYS A 215 -1.86 -8.72 -6.12
N PRO A 216 -3.10 -9.25 -6.29
CA PRO A 216 -3.36 -10.31 -7.27
C PRO A 216 -3.20 -9.82 -8.72
N LYS A 217 -3.24 -8.49 -8.93
CA LYS A 217 -3.01 -7.87 -10.24
C LYS A 217 -1.57 -7.41 -10.45
N HIS A 218 -0.66 -7.78 -9.55
CA HIS A 218 0.77 -7.45 -9.62
C HIS A 218 1.08 -5.95 -9.72
N LEU A 219 0.19 -5.11 -9.19
CA LEU A 219 0.42 -3.68 -9.09
C LEU A 219 1.46 -3.37 -8.02
N LYS A 220 2.01 -2.16 -8.09
CA LYS A 220 3.07 -1.72 -7.19
C LYS A 220 2.65 -0.51 -6.34
N PRO A 221 1.65 -0.65 -5.42
CA PRO A 221 1.16 0.49 -4.64
C PRO A 221 2.24 1.24 -3.85
N ALA A 222 3.27 0.57 -3.34
CA ALA A 222 4.36 1.26 -2.65
C ALA A 222 5.18 2.16 -3.59
N GLN A 223 5.31 1.80 -4.87
CA GLN A 223 5.93 2.66 -5.88
C GLN A 223 5.01 3.83 -6.24
N ASP A 224 3.70 3.62 -6.34
CA ASP A 224 2.73 4.70 -6.55
C ASP A 224 2.76 5.72 -5.40
N ILE A 225 2.84 5.25 -4.15
CA ILE A 225 3.03 6.11 -2.96
C ILE A 225 4.34 6.91 -3.07
N SER A 226 5.43 6.29 -3.54
CA SER A 226 6.71 6.96 -3.74
C SER A 226 6.63 8.05 -4.83
N ASN A 227 5.94 7.76 -5.93
CA ASN A 227 5.72 8.71 -7.01
C ASN A 227 4.86 9.89 -6.54
N LEU A 228 3.77 9.63 -5.81
CA LEU A 228 2.96 10.70 -5.21
C LEU A 228 3.78 11.59 -4.27
N ARG A 229 4.73 11.05 -3.50
CA ARG A 229 5.62 11.87 -2.66
C ARG A 229 6.49 12.79 -3.50
N LYS A 230 7.02 12.29 -4.63
CA LYS A 230 7.79 13.07 -5.59
C LYS A 230 6.94 14.20 -6.18
N GLU A 231 5.75 13.90 -6.66
CA GLU A 231 4.85 14.90 -7.25
C GLU A 231 4.33 15.91 -6.21
N ALA A 232 3.99 15.47 -4.99
CA ALA A 232 3.66 16.36 -3.87
C ALA A 232 4.79 17.35 -3.55
N THR A 233 6.04 16.84 -3.52
CA THR A 233 7.20 17.69 -3.24
C THR A 233 7.46 18.70 -4.36
N LYS A 234 7.32 18.28 -5.63
CA LYS A 234 7.41 19.19 -6.79
C LYS A 234 6.32 20.27 -6.77
N ALA A 235 5.13 19.92 -6.31
CA ALA A 235 4.02 20.86 -6.14
C ALA A 235 4.16 21.79 -4.93
N GLY A 236 5.27 21.72 -4.19
CA GLY A 236 5.56 22.61 -3.05
C GLY A 236 5.02 22.12 -1.71
N LEU A 237 4.43 20.93 -1.63
CA LEU A 237 3.95 20.34 -0.37
C LEU A 237 5.12 19.80 0.45
N THR A 238 5.77 20.71 1.16
CA THR A 238 7.00 20.44 1.91
C THR A 238 6.82 20.42 3.43
N ASN A 239 5.64 20.83 3.91
CA ASN A 239 5.35 20.93 5.33
C ASN A 239 4.98 19.57 5.97
N SER A 240 5.89 18.60 5.89
CA SER A 240 5.77 17.35 6.65
C SER A 240 7.13 16.89 7.16
N LYS A 241 7.13 16.14 8.27
CA LYS A 241 8.35 15.51 8.81
C LYS A 241 9.04 14.62 7.77
N GLY A 242 8.25 13.91 6.98
CA GLY A 242 8.75 13.02 5.93
C GLY A 242 9.49 13.76 4.81
N VAL A 243 8.95 14.88 4.32
CA VAL A 243 9.63 15.68 3.29
C VAL A 243 10.92 16.26 3.85
N ARG A 244 10.87 16.87 5.04
CA ARG A 244 12.06 17.44 5.68
C ARG A 244 13.16 16.41 5.87
N HIS A 245 12.80 15.19 6.28
CA HIS A 245 13.73 14.08 6.40
C HIS A 245 14.36 13.71 5.05
N ALA A 246 13.53 13.54 4.01
CA ALA A 246 14.02 13.17 2.68
C ALA A 246 14.95 14.24 2.08
N VAL A 247 14.60 15.53 2.25
CA VAL A 247 15.44 16.66 1.78
C VAL A 247 16.75 16.72 2.57
N ALA A 248 16.69 16.63 3.90
CA ALA A 248 17.89 16.63 4.74
C ALA A 248 18.83 15.46 4.40
N PHE A 249 18.26 14.27 4.16
CA PHE A 249 19.01 13.09 3.72
C PHE A 249 19.69 13.34 2.37
N LYS A 250 18.96 13.87 1.39
CA LYS A 250 19.49 14.19 0.05
C LYS A 250 20.64 15.20 0.15
N ASP A 251 20.47 16.24 0.96
CA ASP A 251 21.47 17.30 1.14
C ASP A 251 22.76 16.79 1.77
N ASP A 252 22.64 15.94 2.80
CA ASP A 252 23.80 15.36 3.48
C ASP A 252 24.56 14.40 2.53
N LEU A 253 23.83 13.60 1.74
CA LEU A 253 24.39 12.72 0.71
C LEU A 253 25.12 13.53 -0.38
N TYR A 254 24.54 14.64 -0.86
CA TYR A 254 25.17 15.46 -1.90
C TYR A 254 26.42 16.20 -1.41
N LYS A 255 26.38 16.72 -0.18
CA LYS A 255 27.47 17.51 0.40
C LYS A 255 28.67 16.64 0.76
N THR A 256 28.41 15.53 1.44
CA THR A 256 29.48 14.74 2.08
C THR A 256 29.45 13.25 1.75
N GLY A 257 28.35 12.73 1.21
CA GLY A 257 28.16 11.28 1.03
C GLY A 257 28.00 10.53 2.35
N ARG A 258 27.88 11.25 3.47
CA ARG A 258 27.68 10.72 4.82
C ARG A 258 26.43 11.34 5.41
N LEU A 259 25.72 10.58 6.23
CA LEU A 259 24.57 11.07 6.98
C LEU A 259 25.05 11.73 8.27
N LYS A 260 24.47 12.89 8.59
CA LYS A 260 24.67 13.57 9.87
C LYS A 260 23.50 13.25 10.79
N GLU A 261 23.57 12.10 11.45
CA GLU A 261 22.45 11.50 12.19
C GLU A 261 21.87 12.43 13.26
N VAL A 262 22.73 13.12 13.99
CA VAL A 262 22.30 14.05 15.06
C VAL A 262 21.59 15.27 14.48
N SER A 263 22.13 15.83 13.38
CA SER A 263 21.49 16.95 12.69
C SER A 263 20.19 16.54 11.97
N MET A 264 20.08 15.26 11.59
CA MET A 264 18.93 14.73 10.88
C MET A 264 17.66 14.82 11.72
N SER A 265 17.71 14.44 12.99
CA SER A 265 16.55 14.58 13.88
C SER A 265 16.15 16.05 14.00
N LEU A 266 17.10 16.97 14.19
CA LEU A 266 16.81 18.41 14.27
C LEU A 266 16.17 18.96 13.00
N LYS A 267 16.70 18.60 11.82
CA LYS A 267 16.16 19.03 10.51
C LYS A 267 14.78 18.41 10.22
N SER A 268 14.54 17.18 10.67
CA SER A 268 13.31 16.42 10.37
C SER A 268 12.19 16.74 11.36
N ASP A 269 12.45 16.52 12.64
CA ASP A 269 11.48 16.60 13.73
C ASP A 269 11.33 18.04 14.26
N GLY A 270 12.37 18.86 14.13
CA GLY A 270 12.44 20.18 14.73
C GLY A 270 12.96 20.15 16.16
N VAL A 271 13.43 21.30 16.64
CA VAL A 271 14.16 21.42 17.92
C VAL A 271 13.36 20.88 19.12
N VAL A 272 12.07 21.21 19.19
CA VAL A 272 11.19 20.83 20.31
C VAL A 272 11.00 19.32 20.39
N ASP A 273 10.69 18.67 19.26
CA ASP A 273 10.44 17.23 19.25
C ASP A 273 11.74 16.43 19.40
N SER A 274 12.87 16.91 18.85
CA SER A 274 14.18 16.34 19.11
C SER A 274 14.58 16.43 20.59
N ALA A 275 14.27 17.54 21.26
CA ALA A 275 14.57 17.70 22.69
C ALA A 275 13.83 16.67 23.57
N LYS A 276 12.59 16.29 23.21
CA LYS A 276 11.84 15.21 23.89
C LYS A 276 12.56 13.86 23.83
N GLN A 277 13.43 13.65 22.84
CA GLN A 277 14.20 12.43 22.65
C GLN A 277 15.58 12.47 23.31
N ALA A 278 15.92 13.51 24.08
CA ALA A 278 17.25 13.71 24.66
C ALA A 278 17.73 12.52 25.53
N PHE A 279 16.86 11.95 26.37
CA PHE A 279 17.20 10.77 27.18
C PHE A 279 17.51 9.54 26.32
N TYR A 280 16.79 9.34 25.22
CA TYR A 280 17.06 8.27 24.27
C TYR A 280 18.38 8.51 23.53
N ALA A 281 18.64 9.75 23.10
CA ALA A 281 19.90 10.14 22.49
C ALA A 281 21.10 9.90 23.42
N LEU A 282 21.00 10.24 24.71
CA LEU A 282 22.02 9.94 25.73
C LEU A 282 22.30 8.44 25.83
N ARG A 283 21.25 7.61 25.81
CA ARG A 283 21.39 6.14 25.81
C ARG A 283 22.09 5.63 24.55
N LEU A 284 21.75 6.16 23.38
CA LEU A 284 22.41 5.80 22.13
C LEU A 284 23.89 6.21 22.15
N TRP A 285 24.21 7.38 22.68
CA TRP A 285 25.59 7.86 22.80
C TRP A 285 26.41 6.95 23.72
N LYS A 286 25.85 6.54 24.86
CA LYS A 286 26.48 5.58 25.79
C LYS A 286 26.81 4.23 25.12
N HIS A 287 26.04 3.84 24.10
CA HIS A 287 26.28 2.62 23.31
C HIS A 287 27.05 2.88 22.00
N SER A 288 27.68 4.06 21.86
CA SER A 288 28.45 4.45 20.66
C SER A 288 27.63 4.41 19.36
N LYS A 289 26.31 4.56 19.46
CA LYS A 289 25.38 4.53 18.31
C LYS A 289 25.11 5.90 17.70
N ILE A 290 25.48 6.98 18.37
CA ILE A 290 25.44 8.34 17.83
C ILE A 290 26.71 9.09 18.20
N ASN A 291 27.14 10.00 17.34
CA ASN A 291 28.28 10.88 17.61
C ASN A 291 27.83 12.34 17.78
N PRO A 292 27.69 12.86 19.01
CA PRO A 292 27.23 14.24 19.24
C PRO A 292 28.21 15.29 18.67
N PHE A 293 29.48 14.96 18.46
CA PHE A 293 30.46 15.86 17.88
C PHE A 293 30.20 16.18 16.40
N GLU A 294 29.30 15.46 15.72
CA GLU A 294 28.87 15.78 14.34
C GLU A 294 28.22 17.16 14.19
N LEU A 295 27.71 17.74 15.29
CA LEU A 295 27.12 19.07 15.29
C LEU A 295 28.17 20.19 15.21
N VAL A 296 29.39 19.92 15.68
CA VAL A 296 30.45 20.93 15.85
C VAL A 296 31.62 20.66 14.90
N VAL A 297 31.87 19.40 14.56
CA VAL A 297 32.96 18.99 13.67
C VAL A 297 32.42 18.76 12.26
N PRO A 298 32.89 19.50 11.25
CA PRO A 298 32.50 19.26 9.87
C PRO A 298 32.94 17.86 9.40
N GLN A 299 31.98 17.03 9.00
CA GLN A 299 32.29 15.75 8.35
C GLN A 299 32.99 16.00 6.99
N LYS A 300 34.12 15.35 6.78
CA LYS A 300 34.80 15.34 5.48
C LYS A 300 33.94 14.55 4.47
N PRO A 301 33.92 14.94 3.18
CA PRO A 301 33.32 14.11 2.14
C PRO A 301 33.95 12.70 2.07
N VAL A 302 33.18 11.72 1.60
CA VAL A 302 33.71 10.39 1.25
C VAL A 302 34.65 10.47 0.05
N ASN A 303 35.58 9.52 -0.03
CA ASN A 303 36.38 9.33 -1.23
C ASN A 303 35.44 9.01 -2.41
N GLY A 304 35.59 9.72 -3.53
CA GLY A 304 34.70 9.55 -4.70
C GLY A 304 33.37 10.30 -4.63
N ILE A 305 33.25 11.33 -3.78
CA ILE A 305 32.03 12.17 -3.68
C ILE A 305 31.55 12.73 -5.04
N ASP A 306 32.46 13.02 -5.98
CA ASP A 306 32.08 13.49 -7.31
C ASP A 306 31.39 12.41 -8.14
N GLY A 307 31.69 11.14 -7.88
CA GLY A 307 30.92 10.01 -8.41
C GLY A 307 29.48 10.02 -7.89
N VAL A 308 29.30 10.19 -6.58
CA VAL A 308 27.97 10.29 -5.95
C VAL A 308 27.18 11.45 -6.54
N ARG A 309 27.79 12.64 -6.66
CA ARG A 309 27.15 13.82 -7.25
C ARG A 309 26.76 13.60 -8.71
N ARG A 310 27.60 12.94 -9.51
CA ARG A 310 27.28 12.57 -10.89
C ARG A 310 26.09 11.62 -10.96
N LEU A 311 26.06 10.59 -10.11
CA LEU A 311 24.93 9.65 -10.04
C LEU A 311 23.62 10.36 -9.64
N MET A 312 23.67 11.26 -8.67
CA MET A 312 22.50 12.04 -8.25
C MET A 312 22.00 12.96 -9.37
N LYS A 313 22.90 13.65 -10.08
CA LYS A 313 22.54 14.48 -11.24
C LYS A 313 21.92 13.65 -12.37
N ALA A 314 22.52 12.52 -12.70
CA ALA A 314 21.98 11.60 -13.72
C ALA A 314 20.59 11.09 -13.33
N ALA A 315 20.36 10.78 -12.05
CA ALA A 315 19.03 10.37 -11.56
C ALA A 315 17.98 11.51 -11.64
N GLU A 316 18.40 12.76 -11.41
CA GLU A 316 17.55 13.94 -11.60
C GLU A 316 17.24 14.20 -13.09
N GLU A 317 18.18 13.95 -14.00
CA GLU A 317 17.99 14.07 -15.44
C GLU A 317 17.02 13.02 -16.00
N VAL A 318 17.14 11.76 -15.60
CA VAL A 318 16.19 10.68 -15.99
C VAL A 318 14.78 10.93 -15.44
N SER A 319 14.67 11.73 -14.38
CA SER A 319 13.41 12.04 -13.71
C SER A 319 12.65 13.23 -14.30
N LYS A 320 13.25 13.98 -15.23
CA LYS A 320 12.67 15.10 -15.98
C LYS A 320 12.08 14.60 -17.29
#